data_AF-A0A349G9R5-F1
#
_entry.id   AF-A0A349G9R5-F1
#
_cell.length_a   1.000
_cell.length_b   1.000
_cell.length_c   1.000
_cell.angle_alpha   90.00
_cell.angle_beta   90.00
_cell.angle_gamma   90.00
#
_symmetry.space_group_name_H-M   'P 1'
#
loop_
_entity.id
_entity.type
_entity.pdbx_description
1 polymer ?
#
loop_
_entity_poly.entity_id
_entity_poly.type
_entity_poly.pdbx_seq_one_letter_code
_entity_poly.pdbx_strand_id
1 'polypeptide(L)'
;VTISGLYETYVYEIFSVQIVSAYDYYLYFDLDDDAWLEYAKHFSRVSMHKKELSKPELLNDPERLKMVTIVTCTYEYDNARLLLHGYMLEKTEMPIR
;
A
#
# COMPACT_ATOMS: atom_id res chain seq x y z
N VAL A 1 9.72 -1.00 1.05
CA VAL A 1 9.56 -0.23 2.29
C VAL A 1 9.70 -1.17 3.47
N THR A 2 10.50 -0.80 4.46
CA THR A 2 10.65 -1.59 5.69
C THR A 2 10.06 -0.81 6.85
N ILE A 3 9.18 -1.44 7.63
CA ILE A 3 8.56 -0.84 8.82
C ILE A 3 8.90 -1.71 10.01
N SER A 4 9.59 -1.14 10.99
CA SER A 4 9.94 -1.83 12.23
C SER A 4 9.14 -1.24 13.40
N GLY A 5 8.35 -2.09 14.05
CA GLY A 5 7.70 -1.80 15.32
C GLY A 5 8.56 -2.25 16.51
N LEU A 6 7.94 -2.31 17.69
CA LEU A 6 8.62 -2.72 18.92
C LEU A 6 9.04 -4.20 18.92
N TYR A 7 8.29 -5.06 18.22
CA TYR A 7 8.46 -6.51 18.26
C TYR A 7 8.64 -7.15 16.89
N GLU A 8 8.35 -6.42 15.81
CA GLU A 8 8.19 -7.01 14.49
C GLU A 8 8.71 -6.06 13.42
N THR A 9 9.30 -6.62 12.38
CA THR A 9 9.68 -5.90 11.17
C THR A 9 8.90 -6.45 9.99
N TYR A 10 8.41 -5.55 9.16
CA TYR A 10 7.61 -5.82 7.98
C TYR A 10 8.31 -5.28 6.74
N VAL A 11 8.41 -6.10 5.71
CA VAL A 11 8.94 -5.70 4.40
C VAL A 11 7.80 -5.66 3.41
N TYR A 12 7.66 -4.53 2.72
CA TYR A 12 6.66 -4.30 1.69
C TYR A 12 7.33 -3.94 0.37
N GLU A 13 6.77 -4.41 -0.75
CA GLU A 13 7.16 -3.98 -2.09
C GLU A 13 6.12 -3.00 -2.63
N ILE A 14 6.57 -1.86 -3.15
CA ILE A 14 5.69 -0.81 -3.68
C ILE A 14 5.17 -1.23 -5.05
N PHE A 15 3.85 -1.18 -5.21
CA PHE A 15 3.19 -1.51 -6.48
C PHE A 15 2.39 -0.37 -7.09
N SER A 16 2.10 0.68 -6.31
CA SER A 16 1.39 1.85 -6.79
C SER A 16 1.93 3.13 -6.20
N VAL A 17 2.04 4.15 -7.05
CA VAL A 17 2.35 5.54 -6.70
C VAL A 17 1.32 6.40 -7.41
N GLN A 18 0.72 7.34 -6.69
CA GLN A 18 -0.25 8.27 -7.23
C GLN A 18 -0.18 9.63 -6.53
N ILE A 19 -0.53 10.68 -7.25
CA ILE A 19 -0.78 12.01 -6.68
C ILE A 19 -2.29 12.22 -6.70
N VAL A 20 -2.88 12.49 -5.53
CA VAL A 20 -4.33 12.66 -5.36
C VAL A 20 -4.65 13.98 -4.67
N SER A 21 -5.86 14.49 -4.89
CA SER A 21 -6.40 15.63 -4.12
C SER A 21 -6.59 15.25 -2.66
N ALA A 22 -6.30 16.16 -1.74
CA ALA A 22 -6.54 15.96 -0.32
C ALA A 22 -8.01 15.85 0.06
N TYR A 23 -8.91 16.25 -0.83
CA TYR A 23 -10.37 16.16 -0.67
C TYR A 23 -10.95 14.87 -1.25
N ASP A 24 -10.24 14.22 -2.19
CA ASP A 24 -10.81 13.18 -3.07
C ASP A 24 -9.98 11.89 -3.06
N TYR A 25 -9.73 11.34 -1.87
CA TYR A 25 -9.15 10.00 -1.74
C TYR A 25 -9.75 9.28 -0.54
N TYR A 26 -9.88 7.96 -0.65
CA TYR A 26 -10.49 7.11 0.37
C TYR A 26 -9.54 5.98 0.76
N LEU A 27 -9.38 5.80 2.07
CA LEU A 27 -8.65 4.69 2.66
C LEU A 27 -9.65 3.77 3.35
N TYR A 28 -9.73 2.53 2.87
CA TYR A 28 -10.57 1.49 3.45
C TYR A 28 -9.68 0.46 4.14
N PHE A 29 -10.10 -0.01 5.32
CA PHE A 29 -9.36 -0.97 6.14
C PHE A 29 -10.16 -2.23 6.48
N ASP A 30 -11.47 -2.23 6.21
CA ASP A 30 -12.40 -3.29 6.56
C ASP A 30 -13.27 -3.58 5.33
N LEU A 31 -12.72 -4.40 4.44
CA LEU A 31 -13.35 -4.87 3.21
C LEU A 31 -13.38 -6.41 3.23
N ASP A 32 -14.38 -7.00 2.60
CA ASP A 32 -14.34 -8.45 2.30
C ASP A 32 -13.23 -8.77 1.28
N ASP A 33 -12.90 -10.05 1.14
CA ASP A 33 -11.76 -10.52 0.33
C ASP A 33 -11.85 -10.09 -1.15
N ASP A 34 -13.03 -10.15 -1.75
CA ASP A 34 -13.24 -9.76 -3.15
C ASP A 34 -13.09 -8.25 -3.33
N ALA A 35 -13.70 -7.47 -2.43
CA ALA A 35 -13.58 -6.01 -2.41
C ALA A 35 -12.14 -5.56 -2.13
N TRP A 36 -11.42 -6.25 -1.24
CA TRP A 36 -10.02 -5.98 -0.91
C TRP A 36 -9.11 -6.19 -2.12
N LEU A 37 -9.34 -7.27 -2.87
CA LEU A 37 -8.60 -7.58 -4.09
C LEU A 37 -8.83 -6.53 -5.18
N GLU A 38 -10.09 -6.14 -5.42
CA GLU A 38 -10.40 -5.11 -6.41
C GLU A 38 -9.92 -3.72 -5.98
N TYR A 39 -9.90 -3.42 -4.69
CA TYR A 39 -9.30 -2.21 -4.14
C TYR A 39 -7.80 -2.12 -4.45
N ALA A 40 -7.06 -3.22 -4.24
CA ALA A 40 -5.64 -3.27 -4.58
C ALA A 40 -5.38 -3.18 -6.09
N LYS A 41 -6.16 -3.92 -6.91
CA LYS A 41 -6.07 -3.84 -8.38
C LYS A 41 -6.40 -2.44 -8.89
N HIS A 42 -7.33 -1.72 -8.26
CA HIS A 42 -7.62 -0.33 -8.61
C HIS A 42 -6.35 0.52 -8.54
N PHE A 43 -5.59 0.46 -7.44
CA PHE A 43 -4.36 1.24 -7.31
C PHE A 43 -3.26 0.83 -8.28
N SER A 44 -3.16 -0.46 -8.62
CA SER A 44 -2.27 -0.90 -9.70
C SER A 44 -2.66 -0.26 -11.04
N ARG A 45 -3.97 -0.18 -11.35
CA ARG A 45 -4.50 0.43 -12.59
C ARG A 45 -4.33 1.95 -12.64
N VAL A 46 -4.37 2.66 -11.52
CA VAL A 46 -4.24 4.13 -11.48
C VAL A 46 -2.82 4.62 -11.19
N SER A 47 -1.90 3.70 -10.87
CA SER A 47 -0.49 4.02 -10.63
C SER A 47 0.14 4.78 -11.81
N MET A 48 0.95 5.79 -11.50
CA MET A 48 1.69 6.57 -12.51
C MET A 48 2.93 5.82 -13.05
N HIS A 49 3.40 4.77 -12.38
CA HIS A 49 4.61 4.00 -12.72
C HIS A 49 4.32 2.50 -12.99
N LYS A 50 3.36 2.20 -13.86
CA LYS A 50 2.82 0.84 -14.07
C LYS A 50 3.81 -0.24 -14.50
N LYS A 51 4.86 0.12 -15.25
CA LYS A 51 5.85 -0.85 -15.77
C LYS A 51 7.02 -1.08 -14.83
N GLU A 52 7.24 -0.16 -13.89
CA GLU A 52 8.43 -0.09 -13.06
C GLU A 52 8.17 -0.68 -11.66
N LEU A 53 6.92 -0.65 -11.19
CA LEU A 53 6.56 -0.98 -9.81
C LEU A 53 5.98 -2.39 -9.64
N SER A 54 6.62 -3.40 -10.21
CA SER A 54 6.29 -4.84 -10.02
C SER A 54 4.91 -5.32 -10.54
N LYS A 55 4.80 -6.63 -10.75
CA LYS A 55 3.54 -7.35 -11.06
C LYS A 55 3.30 -8.39 -9.96
N PRO A 56 2.81 -7.98 -8.78
CA PRO A 56 2.54 -8.92 -7.69
C PRO A 56 1.55 -9.99 -8.11
N GLU A 57 1.99 -11.24 -8.04
CA GLU A 57 1.11 -12.40 -8.11
C GLU A 57 0.07 -12.37 -6.97
N LEU A 58 0.43 -11.74 -5.84
CA LEU A 58 -0.43 -11.48 -4.66
C LEU A 58 -1.67 -10.63 -4.96
N LEU A 59 -1.73 -9.88 -6.06
CA LEU A 59 -2.96 -9.20 -6.50
C LEU A 59 -4.02 -10.16 -7.08
N ASN A 60 -3.81 -11.47 -6.92
CA ASN A 60 -4.78 -12.51 -7.24
C ASN A 60 -5.08 -13.44 -6.05
N ASP A 61 -4.56 -13.13 -4.85
CA ASP A 61 -4.72 -13.95 -3.64
C ASP A 61 -5.09 -13.05 -2.44
N PRO A 62 -6.38 -12.87 -2.16
CA PRO A 62 -6.83 -11.95 -1.11
C PRO A 62 -6.43 -12.38 0.30
N GLU A 63 -6.38 -13.69 0.59
CA GLU A 63 -6.02 -14.21 1.92
C GLU A 63 -4.58 -13.85 2.31
N ARG A 64 -3.69 -13.77 1.31
CA ARG A 64 -2.27 -13.41 1.51
C ARG A 64 -1.99 -11.93 1.31
N LEU A 65 -2.92 -11.20 0.71
CA LEU A 65 -2.72 -9.79 0.38
C LEU A 65 -2.84 -8.92 1.63
N LYS A 66 -1.70 -8.55 2.21
CA LYS A 66 -1.62 -7.49 3.22
C LYS A 66 -0.97 -6.26 2.61
N MET A 67 -1.58 -5.10 2.79
CA MET A 67 -1.09 -3.86 2.20
C MET A 67 -0.63 -2.86 3.25
N VAL A 68 0.26 -1.97 2.84
CA VAL A 68 0.56 -0.71 3.52
C VAL A 68 0.24 0.44 2.57
N THR A 69 -0.39 1.47 3.11
CA THR A 69 -0.56 2.76 2.44
C THR A 69 0.29 3.82 3.15
N ILE A 70 1.13 4.51 2.41
CA ILE A 70 1.87 5.68 2.91
C ILE A 70 1.32 6.91 2.19
N VAL A 71 0.88 7.88 2.97
CA VAL A 71 0.29 9.12 2.46
C VAL A 71 1.01 10.33 3.06
N THR A 72 1.36 11.29 2.22
CA THR A 72 1.78 12.61 2.71
C THR A 72 0.56 13.38 3.21
N CYS A 73 0.68 13.95 4.41
CA CYS A 73 -0.38 14.72 5.06
C CYS A 73 0.02 16.19 5.25
N THR A 74 0.50 16.85 4.19
CA THR A 74 0.81 18.30 4.21
C THR A 74 -0.33 19.11 3.60
N TYR A 75 -0.51 20.34 4.10
CA TYR A 75 -1.40 21.35 3.50
C TYR A 75 -0.69 22.17 2.40
N GLU A 76 0.61 21.92 2.19
CA GLU A 76 1.42 22.63 1.22
C GLU A 76 1.24 22.06 -0.19
N TYR A 77 1.40 22.93 -1.20
CA TYR A 77 1.34 22.62 -2.63
C TYR A 77 -0.01 22.02 -3.11
N ASP A 78 -0.94 22.93 -3.45
CA ASP A 78 -2.21 22.65 -4.16
C ASP A 78 -3.07 21.51 -3.56
N ASN A 79 -2.99 21.31 -2.23
CA ASN A 79 -3.68 20.22 -1.54
C ASN A 79 -3.40 18.84 -2.17
N ALA A 80 -2.23 18.64 -2.76
CA ALA A 80 -1.85 17.39 -3.39
C ALA A 80 -1.25 16.44 -2.34
N ARG A 81 -1.64 15.16 -2.40
CA ARG A 81 -1.06 14.09 -1.57
C ARG A 81 -0.37 13.07 -2.46
N LEU A 82 0.84 12.70 -2.09
CA LEU A 82 1.49 11.50 -2.59
C LEU A 82 0.95 10.29 -1.82
N LEU A 83 0.38 9.34 -2.54
CA LEU A 83 -0.06 8.04 -2.03
C LEU A 83 0.83 6.94 -2.61
N LEU A 84 1.35 6.09 -1.72
CA LEU A 84 2.11 4.91 -2.05
C LEU A 84 1.38 3.70 -1.49
N HIS A 85 1.23 2.66 -2.30
CA HIS A 85 0.73 1.36 -1.83
C HIS A 85 1.79 0.29 -2.03
N GLY A 86 1.99 -0.52 -1.00
CA GLY A 86 2.85 -1.69 -1.06
C GLY A 86 2.15 -2.93 -0.53
N TYR A 87 2.49 -4.09 -1.07
CA TYR A 87 2.07 -5.39 -0.55
C TYR A 87 3.17 -5.99 0.32
N MET A 88 2.79 -6.71 1.37
CA MET A 88 3.72 -7.31 2.33
C MET A 88 4.40 -8.53 1.70
N LEU A 89 5.74 -8.55 1.76
CA LEU A 89 6.58 -9.69 1.37
C LEU A 89 6.89 -10.58 2.57
N GLU A 90 7.26 -9.95 3.68
CA GLU A 90 7.81 -10.65 4.84
C GLU A 90 7.37 -9.98 6.13
N LYS A 91 7.15 -10.81 7.15
CA LYS A 91 7.03 -10.43 8.56
C LYS A 91 8.10 -11.20 9.35
N THR A 92 8.91 -10.47 10.11
CA THR A 92 9.96 -11.03 10.96
C THR A 92 9.70 -10.64 12.42
N GLU A 93 9.64 -11.61 13.32
CA GLU A 93 9.57 -11.36 14.77
C GLU A 93 10.97 -11.03 15.31
N MET A 94 11.06 -10.01 16.15
CA MET A 94 12.30 -9.62 16.81
C MET A 94 12.44 -10.40 18.13
N PRO A 95 13.63 -10.97 18.41
CA PRO A 95 13.87 -11.64 19.67
C PRO A 95 13.73 -10.65 20.82
N ILE A 96 12.86 -10.96 21.78
CA ILE A 96 12.70 -10.20 23.03
C ILE A 96 14.04 -10.29 23.78
N ARG A 97 14.67 -9.15 24.02
CA ARG A 97 15.90 -9.06 24.83
C ARG A 97 15.58 -9.01 26.31
#